data_AF-A0A3D4FJM9-F1
#
_entry.id   AF-A0A3D4FJM9-F1
#
_cell.length_a   1.000
_cell.length_b   1.000
_cell.length_c   1.000
_cell.angle_alpha   90.00
_cell.angle_beta   90.00
_cell.angle_gamma   90.00
#
_symmetry.space_group_name_H-M   'P 1'
#
loop_
_entity.id
_entity.type
_entity.pdbx_description
1 polymer ?
#
loop_
_entity_poly.entity_id
_entity_poly.type
_entity_poly.pdbx_seq_one_letter_code
_entity_poly.pdbx_strand_id
1 'polypeptide(L)'
;KFFKDIVKEFEKMDKYDDIKNCVWYKVPVEKMEEMYCMHDYKKYTVIYYPMICYYPYIAKHKHFMIGHKYDSNGILKYIVYALPGKKSESDQPYGGKTGFVAWMPHRHDTEMGYWLMFYDFKNSTVVVPVKR
;
A
#
# COMPACT_ATOMS: atom_id res chain seq x y z
N LYS A 1 -18.01 5.78 -2.00
CA LYS A 1 -17.86 6.63 -3.20
C LYS A 1 -16.43 7.20 -3.24
N PHE A 2 -16.07 8.11 -2.33
CA PHE A 2 -14.72 8.71 -2.21
C PHE A 2 -13.51 7.78 -2.49
N PHE A 3 -13.28 6.75 -1.67
CA PHE A 3 -12.10 5.87 -1.84
C PHE A 3 -12.13 5.06 -3.14
N LYS A 4 -13.31 4.64 -3.61
CA LYS A 4 -13.43 3.93 -4.89
C LYS A 4 -13.06 4.86 -6.06
N ASP A 5 -13.43 6.13 -5.98
CA ASP A 5 -13.15 7.11 -7.03
C ASP A 5 -11.65 7.44 -7.12
N ILE A 6 -10.94 7.41 -5.99
CA ILE A 6 -9.49 7.67 -5.90
C ILE A 6 -8.68 6.61 -6.65
N VAL A 7 -9.11 5.35 -6.61
CA VAL A 7 -8.36 4.21 -7.17
C VAL A 7 -8.86 3.73 -8.53
N LYS A 8 -9.91 4.36 -9.08
CA LYS A 8 -10.63 3.86 -10.27
C LYS A 8 -9.77 3.72 -11.54
N GLU A 9 -8.67 4.46 -11.62
CA GLU A 9 -7.78 4.48 -12.78
C GLU A 9 -6.61 3.51 -12.65
N PHE A 10 -6.38 2.99 -11.45
CA PHE A 10 -5.30 2.04 -11.21
C PHE A 10 -5.73 0.64 -11.58
N GLU A 11 -4.76 -0.12 -12.07
CA GLU A 11 -4.92 -1.55 -12.34
C GLU A 11 -5.32 -2.26 -11.04
N LYS A 12 -6.53 -2.83 -11.03
CA LYS A 12 -6.97 -3.69 -9.95
C LYS A 12 -6.23 -5.02 -10.05
N MET A 13 -5.50 -5.37 -9.00
CA MET A 13 -4.74 -6.62 -8.97
C MET A 13 -5.68 -7.77 -8.63
N ASP A 14 -5.76 -8.73 -9.54
CA ASP A 14 -6.55 -9.93 -9.32
C ASP A 14 -5.84 -10.85 -8.34
N LYS A 15 -6.61 -11.30 -7.35
CA LYS A 15 -6.23 -12.35 -6.40
C LYS A 15 -4.98 -11.92 -5.59
N TYR A 16 -5.13 -11.49 -4.35
CA TYR A 16 -4.04 -11.40 -3.36
C TYR A 16 -4.73 -11.73 -2.04
N ASP A 17 -4.91 -13.03 -1.81
CA ASP A 17 -5.92 -13.55 -0.89
C ASP A 17 -5.38 -13.74 0.53
N ASP A 18 -4.07 -13.57 0.72
CA ASP A 18 -3.39 -13.57 2.01
C ASP A 18 -3.99 -12.56 2.98
N ILE A 19 -4.51 -11.44 2.46
CA ILE A 19 -5.26 -10.46 3.23
C ILE A 19 -6.74 -10.55 2.88
N LYS A 20 -7.49 -11.30 3.70
CA LYS A 20 -8.94 -11.49 3.57
C LYS A 20 -9.68 -10.16 3.41
N ASN A 21 -10.66 -10.09 2.50
CA ASN A 21 -11.48 -8.91 2.23
C ASN A 21 -10.64 -7.65 1.90
N CYS A 22 -9.53 -7.80 1.18
CA CYS A 22 -8.74 -6.69 0.68
C CYS A 22 -8.78 -6.65 -0.85
N VAL A 23 -9.01 -5.46 -1.41
CA VAL A 23 -8.92 -5.23 -2.85
C VAL A 23 -7.71 -4.36 -3.12
N TRP A 24 -6.83 -4.83 -4.00
CA TRP A 24 -5.55 -4.20 -4.26
C TRP A 24 -5.52 -3.50 -5.60
N TYR A 25 -4.78 -2.39 -5.66
CA TYR A 25 -4.60 -1.57 -6.84
C TYR A 25 -3.12 -1.22 -6.99
N LYS A 26 -2.57 -1.37 -8.19
CA LYS A 26 -1.18 -1.05 -8.49
C LYS A 26 -1.05 0.42 -8.88
N VAL A 27 -0.18 1.14 -8.17
CA VAL A 27 0.09 2.56 -8.41
C VAL A 27 1.47 2.67 -9.09
N PRO A 28 1.52 2.95 -10.40
CA PRO A 28 2.78 3.17 -11.10
C PRO A 28 3.40 4.49 -10.64
N VAL A 29 4.73 4.51 -10.49
CA VAL A 29 5.52 5.69 -10.15
C VAL A 29 6.86 5.59 -10.88
N GLU A 30 7.00 6.25 -12.01
CA GLU A 30 8.23 6.22 -12.79
C GLU A 30 9.27 7.18 -12.23
N LYS A 31 8.80 8.34 -11.76
CA LYS A 31 9.63 9.42 -11.23
C LYS A 31 9.01 10.06 -10.00
N MET A 32 9.84 10.70 -9.18
CA MET A 32 9.41 11.29 -7.91
C MET A 32 8.39 12.42 -8.11
N GLU A 33 8.49 13.15 -9.22
CA GLU A 33 7.66 14.30 -9.55
C GLU A 33 6.18 13.94 -9.67
N GLU A 34 5.87 12.71 -10.09
CA GLU A 34 4.51 12.19 -10.21
C GLU A 34 3.80 12.15 -8.85
N MET A 35 4.56 11.97 -7.76
CA MET A 35 4.04 11.92 -6.39
C MET A 35 3.73 13.32 -5.82
N TYR A 36 4.21 14.39 -6.44
CA TYR A 36 3.95 15.76 -6.02
C TYR A 36 2.79 16.43 -6.77
N CYS A 37 2.20 15.73 -7.75
CA CYS A 37 1.12 16.29 -8.56
C CYS A 37 -0.15 16.54 -7.72
N MET A 38 -0.47 17.82 -7.48
CA MET A 38 -1.64 18.24 -6.70
C MET A 38 -2.90 18.50 -7.55
N HIS A 39 -2.86 18.24 -8.86
CA HIS A 39 -4.03 18.43 -9.75
C HIS A 39 -5.24 17.61 -9.29
N ASP A 40 -5.02 16.40 -8.79
CA ASP A 40 -6.01 15.61 -8.07
C ASP A 40 -5.65 15.57 -6.59
N TYR A 41 -6.11 16.58 -5.84
CA TYR A 41 -5.81 16.73 -4.42
C TYR A 41 -6.24 15.51 -3.59
N LYS A 42 -7.29 14.79 -4.00
CA LYS A 42 -7.78 13.60 -3.27
C LYS A 42 -6.80 12.44 -3.43
N LYS A 43 -6.27 12.22 -4.64
CA LYS A 43 -5.22 11.22 -4.86
C LYS A 43 -3.92 11.64 -4.20
N TYR A 44 -3.53 12.90 -4.34
CA TYR A 44 -2.33 13.42 -3.69
C TYR A 44 -2.35 13.12 -2.19
N THR A 45 -3.42 13.51 -1.49
CA THR A 45 -3.52 13.34 -0.03
C THR A 45 -3.59 11.88 0.43
N VAL A 46 -4.28 11.00 -0.31
CA VAL A 46 -4.50 9.62 0.12
C VAL A 46 -3.45 8.64 -0.40
N ILE A 47 -2.96 8.84 -1.62
CA ILE A 47 -2.06 7.89 -2.30
C ILE A 47 -0.62 8.35 -2.19
N TYR A 48 -0.33 9.57 -2.63
CA TYR A 48 1.05 9.98 -2.86
C TYR A 48 1.72 10.59 -1.64
N TYR A 49 1.07 11.52 -0.95
CA TYR A 49 1.64 12.23 0.19
C TYR A 49 2.14 11.29 1.30
N PRO A 50 1.39 10.25 1.73
CA PRO A 50 1.88 9.28 2.71
C PRO A 50 3.07 8.45 2.21
N MET A 51 3.28 8.39 0.89
CA MET A 51 4.24 7.52 0.24
C MET A 51 5.52 8.24 -0.24
N ILE A 52 5.56 9.58 -0.27
CA ILE A 52 6.69 10.37 -0.78
C ILE A 52 8.02 9.98 -0.11
N CYS A 53 8.04 9.87 1.22
CA CYS A 53 9.27 9.51 1.95
C CYS A 53 9.78 8.11 1.60
N TYR A 54 8.91 7.25 1.06
CA TYR A 54 9.26 5.88 0.67
C TYR A 54 9.70 5.75 -0.79
N TYR A 55 9.85 6.85 -1.51
CA TYR A 55 10.35 6.83 -2.89
C TYR A 55 11.62 5.99 -3.10
N PRO A 56 12.62 5.95 -2.19
CA PRO A 56 13.78 5.07 -2.36
C PRO A 56 13.44 3.56 -2.47
N TYR A 57 12.32 3.12 -1.89
CA TYR A 57 11.81 1.76 -1.99
C TYR A 57 10.95 1.56 -3.24
N ILE A 58 10.16 2.58 -3.60
CA ILE A 58 9.31 2.58 -4.80
C ILE A 58 10.16 2.60 -6.08
N ALA A 59 11.19 3.44 -6.13
CA ALA A 59 12.01 3.70 -7.32
C ALA A 59 12.71 2.44 -7.85
N LYS A 60 13.01 1.46 -6.98
CA LYS A 60 13.59 0.16 -7.35
C LYS A 60 12.66 -0.69 -8.23
N HIS A 61 11.35 -0.52 -8.04
CA HIS A 61 10.32 -1.37 -8.66
C HIS A 61 9.31 -0.58 -9.51
N LYS A 62 9.40 0.75 -9.52
CA LYS A 62 8.54 1.68 -10.28
C LYS A 62 7.05 1.60 -9.96
N HIS A 63 6.71 1.03 -8.80
CA HIS A 63 5.33 0.98 -8.34
C HIS A 63 5.27 0.71 -6.83
N PHE A 64 4.09 0.94 -6.28
CA PHE A 64 3.64 0.35 -5.02
C PHE A 64 2.20 -0.11 -5.18
N MET A 65 1.63 -0.69 -4.12
CA MET A 65 0.22 -1.10 -4.10
C MET A 65 -0.55 -0.38 -3.00
N ILE A 66 -1.81 -0.06 -3.28
CA ILE A 66 -2.78 0.40 -2.30
C ILE A 66 -3.89 -0.63 -2.15
N GLY A 67 -4.19 -1.00 -0.92
CA GLY A 67 -5.19 -1.98 -0.53
C GLY A 67 -6.36 -1.32 0.17
N HIS A 68 -7.57 -1.62 -0.28
CA HIS A 68 -8.79 -1.30 0.45
C HIS A 68 -9.22 -2.51 1.25
N LYS A 69 -8.99 -2.47 2.57
CA LYS A 69 -9.36 -3.54 3.49
C LYS A 69 -10.75 -3.29 4.06
N TYR A 70 -11.66 -4.22 3.82
CA TYR A 70 -13.03 -4.18 4.31
C TYR A 70 -13.21 -5.05 5.56
N ASP A 71 -14.16 -4.69 6.41
CA ASP A 71 -14.64 -5.55 7.48
C ASP A 71 -15.58 -6.66 6.95
N SER A 72 -16.25 -7.38 7.85
CA SER A 72 -17.21 -8.43 7.49
C SER A 72 -18.51 -7.89 6.88
N ASN A 73 -18.82 -6.61 7.10
CA ASN A 73 -20.02 -5.95 6.62
C ASN A 73 -19.77 -5.23 5.28
N GLY A 74 -18.56 -5.36 4.71
CA GLY A 74 -18.17 -4.68 3.48
C GLY A 74 -17.87 -3.18 3.66
N ILE A 75 -17.68 -2.72 4.89
CA ILE A 75 -17.31 -1.33 5.19
C ILE A 75 -15.79 -1.19 5.15
N LEU A 76 -15.29 -0.15 4.47
CA LEU A 76 -13.86 0.13 4.42
C LEU A 76 -13.34 0.41 5.84
N LYS A 77 -12.39 -0.42 6.27
CA LYS A 77 -11.81 -0.39 7.61
C LYS A 77 -10.42 0.21 7.60
N TYR A 78 -9.56 -0.21 6.66
CA TYR A 78 -8.19 0.28 6.55
C TYR A 78 -7.81 0.58 5.09
N ILE A 79 -6.91 1.54 4.93
CA ILE A 79 -6.06 1.65 3.74
C ILE A 79 -4.80 0.87 4.05
N VAL A 80 -4.31 0.08 3.10
CA VAL A 80 -3.07 -0.69 3.26
C VAL A 80 -2.09 -0.24 2.20
N TYR A 81 -0.94 0.26 2.59
CA TYR A 81 0.14 0.57 1.66
C TYR A 81 1.09 -0.61 1.57
N ALA A 82 1.50 -0.95 0.37
CA ALA A 82 2.29 -2.14 0.08
C ALA A 82 3.50 -1.78 -0.79
N LEU A 83 4.71 -1.91 -0.23
CA LEU A 83 5.96 -1.63 -0.92
C LEU A 83 6.62 -2.94 -1.38
N PRO A 84 6.95 -3.09 -2.67
CA PRO A 84 7.62 -4.29 -3.18
C PRO A 84 9.01 -4.45 -2.56
N GLY A 85 9.39 -5.69 -2.25
CA GLY A 85 10.69 -6.02 -1.69
C GLY A 85 10.79 -7.45 -1.17
N LYS A 86 12.02 -7.92 -0.96
CA LYS A 86 12.28 -9.23 -0.35
C LYS A 86 11.86 -9.23 1.12
N LYS A 87 11.60 -10.43 1.66
CA LYS A 87 11.36 -10.63 3.09
C LYS A 87 12.67 -10.55 3.90
N SER A 88 13.34 -9.41 3.85
CA SER A 88 14.61 -9.14 4.54
C SER A 88 14.60 -7.76 5.20
N GLU A 89 15.47 -7.56 6.19
CA GLU A 89 15.62 -6.28 6.89
C GLU A 89 16.07 -5.14 5.95
N SER A 90 16.88 -5.47 4.92
CA SER A 90 17.38 -4.49 3.95
C SER A 90 16.29 -3.87 3.09
N ASP A 91 15.23 -4.63 2.81
CA ASP A 91 14.10 -4.19 1.99
C ASP A 91 12.90 -3.74 2.85
N GLN A 92 12.95 -3.99 4.16
CA GLN A 92 11.93 -3.49 5.08
C GLN A 92 12.05 -1.97 5.25
N PRO A 93 11.01 -1.19 4.92
CA PRO A 93 11.04 0.27 5.03
C PRO A 93 11.40 0.74 6.44
N TYR A 94 12.54 1.43 6.55
CA TYR A 94 13.10 1.96 7.79
C TYR A 94 13.15 0.94 8.95
N GLY A 95 13.38 -0.35 8.65
CA GLY A 95 13.38 -1.42 9.64
C GLY A 95 12.04 -1.59 10.37
N GLY A 96 10.93 -1.24 9.73
CA GLY A 96 9.57 -1.38 10.26
C GLY A 96 9.11 -0.27 11.19
N LYS A 97 9.96 0.71 11.52
CA LYS A 97 9.65 1.81 12.45
C LYS A 97 8.46 2.67 12.02
N THR A 98 8.11 2.64 10.74
CA THR A 98 7.02 3.43 10.17
C THR A 98 5.74 2.61 9.91
N GLY A 99 5.69 1.35 10.35
CA GLY A 99 4.48 0.51 10.24
C GLY A 99 4.51 -0.56 9.16
N PHE A 100 5.55 -0.60 8.33
CA PHE A 100 5.77 -1.67 7.36
C PHE A 100 6.30 -2.94 8.05
N VAL A 101 5.43 -3.62 8.79
CA VAL A 101 5.81 -4.72 9.71
C VAL A 101 5.22 -6.08 9.34
N ALA A 102 4.29 -6.12 8.39
CA ALA A 102 3.79 -7.36 7.81
C ALA A 102 4.36 -7.54 6.39
N TRP A 103 4.49 -8.78 5.93
CA TRP A 103 4.96 -9.09 4.58
C TRP A 103 4.04 -10.12 3.93
N MET A 104 3.65 -9.84 2.69
CA MET A 104 2.81 -10.70 1.85
C MET A 104 3.63 -11.17 0.63
N PRO A 105 3.72 -12.48 0.36
CA PRO A 105 4.46 -13.00 -0.77
C PRO A 105 3.87 -12.54 -2.10
N HIS A 106 4.74 -12.38 -3.11
CA HIS A 106 4.29 -12.26 -4.49
C HIS A 106 3.85 -13.63 -5.00
N ARG A 107 2.83 -13.68 -5.86
CA ARG A 107 2.23 -14.95 -6.29
C ARG A 107 3.16 -15.85 -7.09
N HIS A 108 3.90 -15.23 -8.00
CA HIS A 108 4.72 -15.93 -8.98
C HIS A 108 6.20 -15.94 -8.61
N ASP A 109 6.57 -15.24 -7.54
CA ASP A 109 7.95 -15.09 -7.11
C ASP A 109 7.97 -15.20 -5.58
N THR A 110 8.50 -16.32 -5.08
CA THR A 110 8.54 -16.62 -3.65
C THR A 110 9.61 -15.84 -2.91
N GLU A 111 10.60 -15.27 -3.61
CA GLU A 111 11.62 -14.42 -3.00
C GLU A 111 11.15 -12.98 -2.82
N MET A 112 10.23 -12.55 -3.68
CA MET A 112 9.65 -11.22 -3.69
C MET A 112 8.28 -11.17 -3.03
N GLY A 113 7.88 -9.97 -2.63
CA GLY A 113 6.58 -9.72 -2.03
C GLY A 113 6.40 -8.26 -1.72
N TYR A 114 5.53 -7.98 -0.76
CA TYR A 114 5.17 -6.64 -0.36
C TYR A 114 5.22 -6.48 1.15
N TRP A 115 5.98 -5.51 1.61
CA TRP A 115 5.89 -5.00 2.97
C TRP A 115 4.64 -4.17 3.12
N LEU A 116 3.86 -4.40 4.17
CA LEU A 116 2.53 -3.83 4.37
C LEU A 116 2.48 -2.90 5.58
N MET A 117 1.90 -1.71 5.36
CA MET A 117 1.52 -0.75 6.40
C MET A 117 0.01 -0.58 6.40
N PHE A 118 -0.64 -0.93 7.52
CA PHE A 118 -2.08 -0.74 7.69
C PHE A 118 -2.34 0.63 8.31
N TYR A 119 -3.22 1.40 7.68
CA TYR A 119 -3.58 2.75 8.09
C TYR A 119 -5.08 2.84 8.39
N ASP A 120 -5.39 3.17 9.63
CA ASP A 120 -6.72 3.55 10.07
C ASP A 120 -6.95 5.03 9.76
N PHE A 121 -7.55 5.28 8.61
CA PHE A 121 -7.87 6.63 8.13
C PHE A 121 -8.94 7.34 8.96
N LYS A 122 -9.70 6.63 9.82
CA LYS A 122 -10.70 7.25 10.70
C LYS A 122 -10.03 7.83 11.94
N ASN A 123 -9.03 7.11 12.46
CA ASN A 123 -8.27 7.51 13.65
C ASN A 123 -6.93 8.17 13.32
N SER A 124 -6.59 8.32 12.03
CA SER A 124 -5.31 8.82 11.54
C SER A 124 -4.10 8.12 12.14
N THR A 125 -4.16 6.79 12.26
CA THR A 125 -3.13 5.99 12.93
C THR A 125 -2.66 4.81 12.10
N VAL A 126 -1.36 4.52 12.19
CA VAL A 126 -0.79 3.26 11.73
C VAL A 126 -1.15 2.16 12.72
N VAL A 127 -1.68 1.05 12.22
CA VAL A 127 -2.04 -0.11 13.04
C VAL A 127 -1.13 -1.29 12.73
N VAL A 128 -0.70 -1.98 13.77
CA VAL A 128 0.10 -3.20 13.64
C VAL A 128 -0.82 -4.42 13.79
N PRO A 129 -0.96 -5.26 12.75
CA PRO A 129 -1.75 -6.48 12.87
C PRO A 129 -1.05 -7.43 13.85
N VAL A 130 -1.72 -7.75 14.95
CA VAL A 130 -1.25 -8.73 15.92
C VAL A 130 -1.63 -10.12 15.42
N LYS A 131 -0.64 -11.01 15.23
CA LYS A 131 -0.93 -12.43 14.99
C LYS A 131 -1.60 -12.97 16.26
N ARG A 132 -2.83 -13.48 16.11
CA ARG A 132 -3.44 -14.37 17.10
C ARG A 132 -3.08 -15.80 16.76
#